data_AF-A0A5C9EFG5-F1
#
_entry.id   AF-A0A5C9EFG5-F1
#
_cell.length_a   1.000
_cell.length_b   1.000
_cell.length_c   1.000
_cell.angle_alpha   90.00
_cell.angle_beta   90.00
_cell.angle_gamma   90.00
#
_symmetry.space_group_name_H-M   'P 1'
#
loop_
_entity.id
_entity.type
_entity.pdbx_description
1 polymer ?
#
loop_
_entity_poly.entity_id
_entity_poly.type
_entity_poly.pdbx_seq_one_letter_code
_entity_poly.pdbx_strand_id
1 'polypeptide(L)'
;MEKSNKKEITYPKNPAGTHLRSSDIRNKVITHSWWEPEIQYAWSIGPAMSKFLHGLKEGKILGIHCHKCKRLITPPRSFCEYCYGPTDTWVELKDTGTINTYSISYLDPNANRIEDPILIGVISIDGAYPKPMGFMHYFGEMSKDEIKIGMRVKAVWKPENEREGAITDIKYFKPYGGD
;
A
#
# COMPACT_ATOMS: atom_id res chain seq x y z
N MET A 1 59.50 -21.47 6.00
CA MET A 1 58.71 -21.66 4.78
C MET A 1 58.29 -23.12 4.70
N GLU A 2 57.15 -23.47 5.30
CA GLU A 2 56.63 -24.83 5.31
C GLU A 2 55.52 -24.93 4.26
N LYS A 3 55.76 -25.71 3.21
CA LYS A 3 54.84 -25.86 2.08
C LYS A 3 53.62 -26.65 2.54
N SER A 4 52.47 -25.99 2.62
CA SER A 4 51.20 -26.64 2.93
C SER A 4 50.83 -27.62 1.82
N ASN A 5 50.81 -28.90 2.19
CA ASN A 5 50.47 -30.00 1.29
C ASN A 5 48.95 -30.00 1.05
N LYS A 6 48.47 -29.20 0.09
CA LYS A 6 47.06 -29.19 -0.31
C LYS A 6 46.74 -30.53 -0.97
N LYS A 7 46.13 -31.45 -0.21
CA LYS A 7 45.51 -32.66 -0.76
C LYS A 7 44.48 -32.24 -1.80
N GLU A 8 44.61 -32.77 -3.00
CA GLU A 8 43.68 -32.58 -4.10
C GLU A 8 42.35 -33.27 -3.74
N ILE A 9 41.30 -32.48 -3.51
CA ILE A 9 39.99 -33.00 -3.10
C ILE A 9 39.26 -33.50 -4.35
N THR A 10 39.22 -34.80 -4.55
CA THR A 10 38.44 -35.43 -5.64
C THR A 10 37.05 -35.82 -5.13
N TYR A 11 36.01 -35.23 -5.70
CA TYR A 11 34.62 -35.57 -5.37
C TYR A 11 34.17 -36.84 -6.11
N PRO A 12 33.39 -37.74 -5.48
CA PRO A 12 32.82 -38.88 -6.17
C PRO A 12 31.88 -38.43 -7.29
N LYS A 13 32.01 -39.01 -8.48
CA LYS A 13 31.20 -38.63 -9.66
C LYS A 13 29.70 -38.91 -9.48
N ASN A 14 29.33 -39.87 -8.63
CA ASN A 14 27.95 -40.24 -8.31
C ASN A 14 27.85 -40.62 -6.82
N PRO A 15 27.71 -39.65 -5.90
CA PRO A 15 27.45 -39.98 -4.50
C PRO A 15 26.07 -40.61 -4.37
N ALA A 16 25.98 -41.76 -3.66
CA ALA A 16 24.70 -42.33 -3.31
C ALA A 16 23.97 -41.38 -2.35
N GLY A 17 22.84 -40.81 -2.80
CA GLY A 17 22.01 -39.95 -1.96
C GLY A 17 21.05 -40.78 -1.11
N THR A 18 21.01 -40.52 0.20
CA THR A 18 19.96 -41.04 1.07
C THR A 18 18.80 -40.07 1.06
N HIS A 19 17.61 -40.52 0.66
CA HIS A 19 16.40 -39.70 0.71
C HIS A 19 16.05 -39.36 2.16
N LEU A 20 15.93 -38.07 2.46
CA LEU A 20 15.54 -37.57 3.78
C LEU A 20 14.05 -37.20 3.83
N ARG A 21 13.38 -37.60 4.90
CA ARG A 21 12.01 -37.17 5.21
C ARG A 21 12.05 -36.00 6.19
N SER A 22 10.98 -35.20 6.23
CA SER A 22 10.85 -34.14 7.23
C SER A 22 10.87 -34.66 8.68
N SER A 23 10.48 -35.94 8.89
CA SER A 23 10.62 -36.62 10.18
C SER A 23 12.08 -36.77 10.61
N ASP A 24 12.99 -36.99 9.65
CA ASP A 24 14.41 -37.26 9.94
C ASP A 24 15.12 -35.98 10.41
N ILE A 25 14.68 -34.84 9.87
CA ILE A 25 15.10 -33.49 10.30
C ILE A 25 14.57 -33.21 11.72
N ARG A 26 13.26 -33.41 11.94
CA ARG A 26 12.61 -33.13 13.24
C ARG A 26 13.13 -34.03 14.37
N ASN A 27 13.35 -35.30 14.07
CA ASN A 27 13.84 -36.30 15.02
C ASN A 27 15.38 -36.29 15.15
N LYS A 28 16.06 -35.32 14.53
CA LYS A 28 17.51 -35.14 14.65
C LYS A 28 18.33 -36.36 14.21
N VAL A 29 17.81 -37.14 13.26
CA VAL A 29 18.46 -38.34 12.68
C VAL A 29 19.65 -37.96 11.79
N ILE A 30 19.69 -36.70 11.36
CA ILE A 30 20.78 -36.11 10.58
C ILE A 30 21.49 -35.00 11.36
N THR A 31 22.75 -34.74 11.00
CA THR A 31 23.45 -33.53 11.39
C THR A 31 22.68 -32.31 10.87
N HIS A 32 22.20 -31.47 11.78
CA HIS A 32 21.51 -30.23 11.47
C HIS A 32 22.08 -29.13 12.36
N SER A 33 22.14 -27.92 11.83
CA SER A 33 22.44 -26.70 12.57
C SER A 33 21.20 -25.83 12.58
N TRP A 34 20.80 -25.33 13.75
CA TRP A 34 19.67 -24.43 13.89
C TRP A 34 20.17 -23.06 14.31
N TRP A 35 19.64 -22.00 13.69
CA TRP A 35 19.99 -20.62 14.01
C TRP A 35 18.75 -19.75 13.96
N GLU A 36 18.59 -18.87 14.95
CA GLU A 36 17.61 -17.80 14.96
C GLU A 36 18.33 -16.50 14.57
N PRO A 37 18.28 -16.09 13.29
CA PRO A 37 18.86 -14.83 12.91
C PRO A 37 18.10 -13.68 13.59
N GLU A 38 18.81 -12.79 14.28
CA GLU A 38 18.28 -11.47 14.62
C GLU A 38 18.24 -10.63 13.34
N ILE A 39 17.14 -10.74 12.58
CA ILE A 39 16.95 -9.94 11.38
C ILE A 39 16.34 -8.60 11.76
N GLN A 40 17.16 -7.54 11.73
CA GLN A 40 16.68 -6.17 11.87
C GLN A 40 16.18 -5.66 10.52
N TYR A 41 14.87 -5.46 10.39
CA TYR A 41 14.27 -4.87 9.20
C TYR A 41 14.07 -3.37 9.38
N ALA A 42 14.67 -2.57 8.51
CA ALA A 42 14.25 -1.18 8.31
C ALA A 42 13.19 -1.15 7.20
N TRP A 43 11.92 -1.18 7.56
CA TRP A 43 10.83 -1.04 6.61
C TRP A 43 10.76 0.42 6.14
N SER A 44 11.17 0.66 4.89
CA SER A 44 10.85 1.92 4.21
C SER A 44 9.60 1.73 3.36
N ILE A 45 8.73 2.74 3.34
CA ILE A 45 7.50 2.75 2.53
C ILE A 45 7.78 2.92 1.03
N GLY A 46 9.06 3.08 0.65
CA GLY A 46 9.50 3.28 -0.72
C GLY A 46 9.25 4.70 -1.25
N PRO A 47 9.94 5.09 -2.34
CA PRO A 47 9.95 6.48 -2.82
C PRO A 47 8.57 6.97 -3.27
N ALA A 48 7.75 6.09 -3.84
CA ALA A 48 6.41 6.46 -4.32
C ALA A 48 5.47 6.80 -3.15
N MET A 49 5.38 5.93 -2.14
CA MET A 49 4.51 6.19 -1.00
C MET A 49 5.07 7.32 -0.13
N SER A 50 6.39 7.41 0.06
CA SER A 50 7.01 8.53 0.77
C SER A 50 6.61 9.88 0.17
N LYS A 51 6.75 10.05 -1.15
CA LYS A 51 6.38 11.31 -1.80
C LYS A 51 4.87 11.58 -1.77
N PHE A 52 4.04 10.54 -1.89
CA PHE A 52 2.59 10.67 -1.71
C PHE A 52 2.22 11.21 -0.34
N LEU A 53 2.75 10.63 0.73
CA LEU A 53 2.49 11.05 2.10
C LEU A 53 3.02 12.47 2.37
N HIS A 54 4.18 12.85 1.83
CA HIS A 54 4.63 14.25 1.88
C HIS A 54 3.66 15.18 1.15
N GLY A 55 3.14 14.78 0.00
CA GLY A 55 2.10 15.52 -0.72
C GLY A 55 0.84 15.71 0.15
N LEU A 56 0.38 14.68 0.84
CA LEU A 56 -0.77 14.78 1.76
C LEU A 56 -0.49 15.78 2.89
N LYS A 57 0.74 15.80 3.43
CA LYS A 57 1.16 16.79 4.42
C LYS A 57 1.04 18.22 3.89
N GLU A 58 1.37 18.43 2.63
CA GLU A 58 1.22 19.71 1.92
C GLU A 58 -0.23 20.02 1.48
N GLY A 59 -1.20 19.13 1.74
CA GLY A 59 -2.57 19.31 1.29
C GLY A 59 -2.79 19.01 -0.20
N LYS A 60 -1.95 18.15 -0.80
CA LYS A 60 -1.98 17.76 -2.21
C LYS A 60 -2.20 16.26 -2.36
N ILE A 61 -3.07 15.88 -3.29
CA ILE A 61 -3.19 14.49 -3.71
C ILE A 61 -2.27 14.27 -4.90
N LEU A 62 -1.25 13.43 -4.74
CA LEU A 62 -0.34 13.11 -5.83
C LEU A 62 -0.74 11.81 -6.53
N GLY A 63 -0.58 11.80 -7.85
CA GLY A 63 -0.63 10.62 -8.69
C GLY A 63 0.62 10.49 -9.54
N ILE A 64 0.71 9.40 -10.28
CA ILE A 64 1.84 9.12 -11.16
C ILE A 64 1.37 8.66 -12.54
N HIS A 65 2.01 9.18 -13.58
CA HIS A 65 1.69 8.91 -14.97
C HIS A 65 2.59 7.80 -15.54
N CYS A 66 1.99 6.84 -16.22
CA CYS A 66 2.73 5.83 -16.99
C CYS A 66 2.91 6.28 -18.45
N HIS A 67 4.15 6.44 -18.90
CA HIS A 67 4.45 6.90 -20.27
C HIS A 67 3.96 5.97 -21.38
N LYS A 68 3.83 4.67 -21.10
CA LYS A 68 3.46 3.65 -22.09
C LYS A 68 1.95 3.51 -22.25
N CYS A 69 1.22 3.30 -21.15
CA CYS A 69 -0.24 3.12 -21.20
C CYS A 69 -1.05 4.38 -20.85
N LYS A 70 -0.37 5.51 -20.57
CA LYS A 70 -0.97 6.82 -20.27
C LYS A 70 -1.90 6.88 -19.05
N ARG A 71 -1.88 5.84 -18.21
CA ARG A 71 -2.63 5.80 -16.95
C ARG A 71 -2.08 6.84 -15.97
N LEU A 72 -2.98 7.45 -15.19
CA LEU A 72 -2.64 8.32 -14.07
C LEU A 72 -3.17 7.67 -12.78
N ILE A 73 -2.26 7.15 -11.97
CA ILE A 73 -2.56 6.23 -10.87
C ILE A 73 -2.39 6.95 -9.53
N THR A 74 -3.38 6.81 -8.65
CA THR A 74 -3.29 7.18 -7.24
C THR A 74 -4.00 6.10 -6.39
N PRO A 75 -3.44 5.65 -5.25
CA PRO A 75 -2.11 5.98 -4.71
C PRO A 75 -0.97 5.62 -5.69
N PRO A 76 0.10 6.42 -5.76
CA PRO A 76 1.15 6.25 -6.75
C PRO A 76 1.99 5.00 -6.46
N ARG A 77 2.52 4.41 -7.52
CA ARG A 77 3.39 3.22 -7.49
C ARG A 77 4.71 3.55 -8.18
N SER A 78 5.79 2.82 -7.85
CA SER A 78 7.09 2.99 -8.51
C SER A 78 7.18 2.30 -9.88
N PHE A 79 6.25 1.39 -10.17
CA PHE A 79 6.14 0.70 -11.46
C PHE A 79 4.68 0.55 -11.87
N CYS A 80 4.45 0.46 -13.18
CA CYS A 80 3.13 0.18 -13.75
C CYS A 80 2.90 -1.33 -13.84
N GLU A 81 1.82 -1.82 -13.22
CA GLU A 81 1.48 -3.25 -13.20
C GLU A 81 1.05 -3.83 -14.56
N TYR A 82 0.65 -2.98 -15.52
CA TYR A 82 0.31 -3.45 -16.88
C TYR A 82 1.47 -3.38 -17.85
N CYS A 83 2.36 -2.40 -17.68
CA CYS A 83 3.46 -2.17 -18.61
C CYS A 83 4.79 -2.74 -18.12
N TYR A 84 4.87 -3.13 -16.84
CA TYR A 84 6.07 -3.64 -16.16
C TYR A 84 7.29 -2.70 -16.29
N GLY A 85 7.02 -1.40 -16.38
CA GLY A 85 8.04 -0.35 -16.49
C GLY A 85 7.93 0.67 -15.35
N PRO A 86 8.98 1.48 -15.13
CA PRO A 86 8.97 2.51 -14.10
C PRO A 86 7.90 3.57 -14.36
N THR A 87 7.37 4.13 -13.28
CA THR A 87 6.52 5.31 -13.29
C THR A 87 7.23 6.39 -12.49
N ASP A 88 7.55 7.51 -13.14
CA ASP A 88 8.43 8.56 -12.58
C ASP A 88 7.88 9.99 -12.76
N THR A 89 6.78 10.14 -13.50
CA THR A 89 6.17 11.44 -13.79
C THR A 89 5.04 11.72 -12.82
N TRP A 90 5.29 12.64 -11.90
CA TRP A 90 4.37 13.04 -10.85
C TRP A 90 3.36 14.06 -11.36
N VAL A 91 2.11 13.88 -10.96
CA VAL A 91 1.01 14.78 -11.31
C VAL A 91 0.23 15.10 -10.04
N GLU A 92 -0.02 16.38 -9.80
CA GLU A 92 -0.96 16.81 -8.77
C GLU A 92 -2.39 16.59 -9.27
N LEU A 93 -3.18 15.88 -8.46
CA LEU A 93 -4.58 15.56 -8.74
C LEU A 93 -5.49 16.52 -7.99
N LYS A 94 -6.75 16.56 -8.42
CA LYS A 94 -7.77 17.34 -7.72
C LYS A 94 -8.08 16.69 -6.37
N ASP A 95 -8.49 17.51 -5.42
CA ASP A 95 -9.02 17.09 -4.13
C ASP A 95 -10.53 16.73 -4.18
N THR A 96 -11.08 16.62 -5.39
CA THR A 96 -12.47 16.23 -5.67
C THR A 96 -12.54 14.81 -6.24
N GLY A 97 -13.70 14.19 -6.10
CA GLY A 97 -13.92 12.85 -6.63
C GLY A 97 -15.39 12.42 -6.63
N THR A 98 -15.61 11.17 -7.00
CA THR A 98 -16.93 10.51 -6.99
C THR A 98 -16.90 9.31 -6.07
N ILE A 99 -17.94 9.14 -5.25
CA ILE A 99 -18.13 7.93 -4.44
C ILE A 99 -18.28 6.73 -5.38
N ASN A 100 -17.30 5.83 -5.37
CA ASN A 100 -17.32 4.59 -6.16
C ASN A 100 -18.13 3.50 -5.47
N THR A 101 -17.94 3.37 -4.15
CA THR A 101 -18.68 2.44 -3.29
C THR A 101 -18.53 2.91 -1.83
N TYR A 102 -19.44 2.51 -0.95
CA TYR A 102 -19.41 2.85 0.46
C TYR A 102 -20.03 1.76 1.34
N SER A 103 -19.77 1.87 2.64
CA SER A 103 -20.38 1.09 3.71
C SER A 103 -20.78 2.02 4.85
N ILE A 104 -21.83 1.61 5.57
CA ILE A 104 -22.32 2.26 6.79
C ILE A 104 -21.91 1.35 7.95
N SER A 105 -20.85 1.70 8.68
CA SER A 105 -20.30 0.87 9.76
C SER A 105 -20.85 1.30 11.12
N TYR A 106 -21.53 0.39 11.81
CA TYR A 106 -21.90 0.54 13.23
C TYR A 106 -20.86 -0.05 14.18
N LEU A 107 -19.66 -0.34 13.64
CA LEU A 107 -18.51 -0.79 14.41
C LEU A 107 -17.37 0.21 14.25
N ASP A 108 -16.77 0.60 15.37
CA ASP A 108 -15.55 1.41 15.39
C ASP A 108 -14.31 0.56 15.03
N PRO A 109 -13.12 1.17 14.87
CA PRO A 109 -11.88 0.42 14.59
C PRO A 109 -11.47 -0.61 15.67
N ASN A 110 -12.03 -0.52 16.88
CA ASN A 110 -11.80 -1.45 17.99
C ASN A 110 -12.92 -2.50 18.09
N ALA A 111 -13.80 -2.58 17.08
CA ALA A 111 -14.97 -3.46 17.02
C ALA A 111 -16.04 -3.22 18.10
N ASN A 112 -16.10 -2.02 18.68
CA ASN A 112 -17.19 -1.63 19.57
C ASN A 112 -18.41 -1.19 18.76
N ARG A 113 -19.61 -1.48 19.28
CA ARG A 113 -20.86 -0.98 18.71
C ARG A 113 -20.99 0.52 18.97
N ILE A 114 -21.29 1.28 17.93
CA ILE A 114 -21.55 2.73 18.01
C ILE A 114 -22.96 3.06 17.54
N GLU A 115 -23.55 4.11 18.10
CA GLU A 115 -24.89 4.58 17.74
C GLU A 115 -24.87 5.34 16.41
N ASP A 116 -23.97 6.31 16.30
CA ASP A 116 -23.73 7.07 15.07
C ASP A 116 -22.80 6.29 14.14
N PRO A 117 -23.26 5.83 12.96
CA PRO A 117 -22.44 5.01 12.09
C PRO A 117 -21.35 5.82 11.40
N ILE A 118 -20.21 5.17 11.17
CA ILE A 118 -19.12 5.69 10.35
C ILE A 118 -19.43 5.42 8.88
N LEU A 119 -19.42 6.48 8.07
CA LEU A 119 -19.51 6.38 6.62
C LEU A 119 -18.09 6.26 6.05
N ILE A 120 -17.81 5.14 5.38
CA ILE A 120 -16.50 4.85 4.80
C ILE A 120 -16.66 4.25 3.41
N GLY A 121 -15.76 4.57 2.48
CA GLY A 121 -15.83 3.99 1.15
C GLY A 121 -14.68 4.39 0.26
N VAL A 122 -14.77 4.02 -1.01
CA VAL A 122 -13.74 4.31 -2.00
C VAL A 122 -14.15 5.50 -2.84
N ILE A 123 -13.25 6.47 -2.97
CA ILE A 123 -13.43 7.66 -3.81
C ILE A 123 -12.64 7.46 -5.10
N SER A 124 -13.28 7.63 -6.24
CA SER A 124 -12.57 7.83 -7.51
C SER A 124 -12.13 9.29 -7.61
N ILE A 125 -10.83 9.53 -7.51
CA ILE A 125 -10.24 10.88 -7.51
C ILE A 125 -10.24 11.46 -8.92
N ASP A 126 -10.63 12.72 -9.07
CA ASP A 126 -10.64 13.36 -10.38
C ASP A 126 -9.24 13.61 -10.92
N GLY A 127 -9.07 13.38 -12.21
CA GLY A 127 -7.78 13.38 -12.90
C GLY A 127 -7.12 12.01 -12.94
N ALA A 128 -7.43 11.10 -12.00
CA ALA A 128 -6.94 9.74 -12.04
C ALA A 128 -7.64 8.91 -13.15
N TYR A 129 -6.87 8.05 -13.85
CA TYR A 129 -7.34 7.28 -15.00
C TYR A 129 -6.60 5.94 -15.16
N PRO A 130 -7.27 4.83 -15.53
CA PRO A 130 -8.69 4.69 -15.87
C PRO A 130 -9.59 4.75 -14.62
N LYS A 131 -10.86 5.15 -14.78
CA LYS A 131 -11.82 5.12 -13.68
C LYS A 131 -12.39 3.71 -13.48
N PRO A 132 -12.65 3.25 -12.25
CA PRO A 132 -12.38 3.95 -10.98
C PRO A 132 -10.89 3.88 -10.58
N MET A 133 -10.34 4.99 -10.08
CA MET A 133 -8.97 5.07 -9.55
C MET A 133 -8.95 6.03 -8.35
N GLY A 134 -8.45 5.56 -7.22
CA GLY A 134 -8.41 6.33 -5.99
C GLY A 134 -8.24 5.43 -4.76
N PHE A 135 -8.75 5.86 -3.62
CA PHE A 135 -8.48 5.22 -2.34
C PHE A 135 -9.68 5.28 -1.39
N MET A 136 -9.60 4.48 -0.34
CA MET A 136 -10.60 4.42 0.71
C MET A 136 -10.44 5.61 1.68
N HIS A 137 -11.55 6.23 2.07
CA HIS A 137 -11.56 7.28 3.08
C HIS A 137 -12.94 7.44 3.74
N TYR A 138 -12.99 8.24 4.81
CA TYR A 138 -14.23 8.59 5.51
C TYR A 138 -15.06 9.63 4.76
N PHE A 139 -16.36 9.59 4.97
CA PHE A 139 -17.30 10.61 4.53
C PHE A 139 -17.85 11.40 5.71
N GLY A 140 -18.05 12.71 5.53
CA GLY A 140 -18.58 13.61 6.54
C GLY A 140 -19.49 14.67 5.92
N GLU A 141 -20.15 15.47 6.77
CA GLU A 141 -21.16 16.45 6.35
C GLU A 141 -22.29 15.84 5.48
N MET A 142 -22.60 14.56 5.71
CA MET A 142 -23.73 13.84 5.09
C MET A 142 -24.19 12.70 6.02
N SER A 143 -25.47 12.34 5.93
CA SER A 143 -26.09 11.25 6.67
C SER A 143 -26.08 9.93 5.91
N LYS A 144 -26.38 8.83 6.62
CA LYS A 144 -26.54 7.49 6.06
C LYS A 144 -27.64 7.39 4.99
N ASP A 145 -28.62 8.28 5.04
CA ASP A 145 -29.77 8.30 4.13
C ASP A 145 -29.49 9.19 2.90
N GLU A 146 -28.50 10.09 2.98
CA GLU A 146 -28.09 10.97 1.88
C GLU A 146 -26.99 10.37 1.02
N ILE A 147 -26.04 9.64 1.63
CA ILE A 147 -24.89 9.06 0.92
C ILE A 147 -25.34 8.09 -0.19
N LYS A 148 -24.78 8.26 -1.39
CA LYS A 148 -25.08 7.39 -2.54
C LYS A 148 -23.86 7.21 -3.45
N ILE A 149 -23.77 6.04 -4.09
CA ILE A 149 -22.80 5.80 -5.16
C ILE A 149 -23.03 6.83 -6.28
N GLY A 150 -21.95 7.36 -6.83
CA GLY A 150 -22.01 8.41 -7.85
C GLY A 150 -22.06 9.84 -7.30
N MET A 151 -22.24 10.03 -5.98
CA MET A 151 -22.21 11.37 -5.37
C MET A 151 -20.83 12.01 -5.56
N ARG A 152 -20.85 13.32 -5.85
CA ARG A 152 -19.67 14.16 -5.97
C ARG A 152 -19.22 14.63 -4.59
N VAL A 153 -17.93 14.50 -4.32
CA VAL A 153 -17.35 14.81 -3.02
C VAL A 153 -16.04 15.58 -3.14
N LYS A 154 -15.68 16.32 -2.08
CA LYS A 154 -14.43 17.06 -1.96
C LYS A 154 -13.77 16.79 -0.62
N ALA A 155 -12.44 16.67 -0.61
CA ALA A 155 -11.66 16.47 0.59
C ALA A 155 -11.77 17.70 1.52
N VAL A 156 -11.96 17.43 2.81
CA VAL A 156 -11.75 18.39 3.89
C VAL A 156 -10.44 18.03 4.57
N TRP A 157 -9.48 18.95 4.52
CA TRP A 157 -8.15 18.73 5.06
C TRP A 157 -8.08 19.16 6.53
N LYS A 158 -7.22 18.50 7.32
CA LYS A 158 -6.81 19.02 8.62
C LYS A 158 -6.12 20.39 8.46
N PRO A 159 -6.09 21.23 9.51
CA PRO A 159 -5.21 22.40 9.57
C PRO A 159 -3.76 22.03 9.23
N GLU A 160 -3.03 22.90 8.54
CA GLU A 160 -1.68 22.60 8.03
C GLU A 160 -0.70 22.16 9.12
N ASN A 161 -0.80 22.75 10.31
CA ASN A 161 0.02 22.43 11.49
C ASN A 161 -0.30 21.06 12.11
N GLU A 162 -1.43 20.43 11.77
CA GLU A 162 -1.84 19.12 12.28
C GLU A 162 -1.60 17.99 11.28
N ARG A 163 -1.04 18.30 10.10
CA ARG A 163 -0.76 17.30 9.06
C ARG A 163 0.59 16.64 9.31
N GLU A 164 0.61 15.32 9.29
CA GLU A 164 1.78 14.51 9.66
C GLU A 164 2.35 13.67 8.52
N GLY A 165 1.73 13.72 7.34
CA GLY A 165 2.05 12.85 6.22
C GLY A 165 1.32 11.51 6.33
N ALA A 166 0.03 11.56 6.61
CA ALA A 166 -0.84 10.38 6.74
C ALA A 166 -2.05 10.50 5.81
N ILE A 167 -2.67 9.35 5.46
CA ILE A 167 -3.94 9.36 4.71
C ILE A 167 -5.05 10.12 5.45
N THR A 168 -4.93 10.22 6.77
CA THR A 168 -5.81 10.94 7.69
C THR A 168 -5.50 12.44 7.78
N ASP A 169 -4.54 12.96 7.02
CA ASP A 169 -4.38 14.41 6.81
C ASP A 169 -5.57 14.99 6.03
N ILE A 170 -6.20 14.15 5.20
CA ILE A 170 -7.60 14.33 4.81
C ILE A 170 -8.45 13.89 6.00
N LYS A 171 -9.29 14.78 6.51
CA LYS A 171 -10.17 14.50 7.66
C LYS A 171 -11.36 13.64 7.25
N TYR A 172 -11.98 13.99 6.12
CA TYR A 172 -13.06 13.25 5.46
C TYR A 172 -13.33 13.86 4.08
N PHE A 173 -14.16 13.20 3.27
CA PHE A 173 -14.76 13.76 2.06
C PHE A 173 -16.20 14.20 2.32
N LYS A 174 -16.57 15.39 1.85
CA LYS A 174 -17.91 15.95 2.02
C LYS A 174 -18.66 16.10 0.70
N PRO A 175 -20.00 16.23 0.70
CA PRO A 175 -20.75 16.52 -0.52
C PRO A 175 -20.20 17.76 -1.22
N TYR A 176 -20.03 17.66 -2.53
CA TYR A 176 -19.53 18.72 -3.38
C TYR A 176 -20.48 18.88 -4.57
N GLY A 177 -21.33 19.90 -4.51
CA GLY A 177 -22.26 20.26 -5.58
C GLY A 177 -21.56 20.96 -6.75
N GLY A 178 -20.53 20.34 -7.30
CA GLY A 178 -19.87 20.85 -8.50
C GLY A 178 -20.76 20.65 -9.72
N ASP A 179 -20.97 21.73 -10.47
CA ASP A 179 -21.66 21.79 -11.78
C ASP A 179 -21.14 20.75 -12.80
#